data_AF-A0A4S3KFI2-F1
#
_entry.id   AF-A0A4S3KFI2-F1
#
_cell.length_a   1.000
_cell.length_b   1.000
_cell.length_c   1.000
_cell.angle_alpha   90.00
_cell.angle_beta   90.00
_cell.angle_gamma   90.00
#
_symmetry.space_group_name_H-M   'P 1'
#
loop_
_entity.id
_entity.type
_entity.pdbx_description
1 polymer ?
#
loop_
_entity_poly.entity_id
_entity_poly.type
_entity_poly.pdbx_seq_one_letter_code
_entity_poly.pdbx_strand_id
1 'polypeptide(L)'
;MKRLIITLAVFCAIVVAGVGAFVGSGVYNIGADDHHTKPVYALMQALRERSIAHHAKDIAVPNLDDPQLILKGAGQYAAMCTGCHLAPGMAENEMRPGLYPQPPELAKFRPDPRAAFWVIKHGIKMSAMPAWGASHDDATIWSMVAFLQKLPGMTPAQYRDIVARAPQDHDMDEAGDHSHGGVADEDARGAAAMEGMAMAGEAGHRHAAADGDAHEHAAAPAVEAPLSMEGMKPGAAPAAEAAARAFQAALQRGDREAVLALLAPDVRVSEGGHTQTRDEYAAGHLGEDIAFLKTARITPVSLGSMPMGDTAMVGSESEIEATIKGKPVTLRSREMLTLRKAGDGWKIVSVQWQTTPVSGE
;
A
#
# COMPACT_ATOMS: atom_id res chain seq x y z
N MET A 1 -60.26 -11.40 -0.45
CA MET A 1 -58.98 -12.13 -0.26
C MET A 1 -58.29 -12.47 -1.59
N LYS A 2 -58.89 -13.24 -2.51
CA LYS A 2 -58.25 -13.62 -3.80
C LYS A 2 -57.74 -12.44 -4.65
N ARG A 3 -58.53 -11.37 -4.81
CA ARG A 3 -58.12 -10.15 -5.53
C ARG A 3 -56.94 -9.43 -4.86
N LEU A 4 -56.94 -9.31 -3.53
CA LEU A 4 -55.84 -8.71 -2.76
C LEU A 4 -54.54 -9.51 -2.90
N ILE A 5 -54.61 -10.84 -2.88
CA ILE A 5 -53.44 -11.71 -3.06
C ILE A 5 -52.86 -11.56 -4.48
N ILE A 6 -53.72 -11.54 -5.50
CA ILE A 6 -53.30 -11.34 -6.89
C ILE A 6 -52.67 -9.96 -7.07
N THR A 7 -53.28 -8.90 -6.53
CA THR A 7 -52.73 -7.54 -6.59
C THR A 7 -51.37 -7.46 -5.89
N LEU A 8 -51.21 -8.06 -4.71
CA LEU A 8 -49.93 -8.09 -3.99
C LEU A 8 -48.87 -8.87 -4.77
N ALA A 9 -49.23 -10.03 -5.35
CA ALA A 9 -48.30 -10.84 -6.14
C ALA A 9 -47.83 -10.11 -7.40
N VAL A 10 -48.74 -9.44 -8.12
CA VAL A 10 -48.39 -8.62 -9.29
C VAL A 10 -47.51 -7.44 -8.88
N PHE A 11 -47.83 -6.76 -7.78
CA PHE A 11 -47.00 -5.68 -7.27
C PHE A 11 -45.58 -6.15 -6.93
N CYS A 12 -45.45 -7.27 -6.20
CA CYS A 12 -44.14 -7.87 -5.90
C CYS A 12 -43.38 -8.23 -7.17
N ALA A 13 -44.03 -8.81 -8.18
CA ALA A 13 -43.40 -9.15 -9.45
C ALA A 13 -42.89 -7.89 -10.19
N ILE A 14 -43.67 -6.81 -10.20
CA ILE A 14 -43.27 -5.52 -10.78
C ILE A 14 -42.06 -4.94 -10.02
N VAL A 15 -42.06 -4.99 -8.69
CA VAL A 15 -40.93 -4.51 -7.88
C VAL A 15 -39.67 -5.33 -8.17
N VAL A 16 -39.76 -6.66 -8.20
CA VAL A 16 -38.61 -7.54 -8.51
C VAL A 16 -38.09 -7.28 -9.92
N ALA A 17 -38.97 -7.16 -10.91
CA ALA A 17 -38.59 -6.83 -12.28
C ALA A 17 -37.94 -5.44 -12.37
N GLY A 18 -38.45 -4.45 -11.63
CA GLY A 18 -37.88 -3.11 -11.56
C GLY A 18 -36.49 -3.09 -10.93
N VAL A 19 -36.28 -3.81 -9.82
CA VAL A 19 -34.96 -3.97 -9.20
C VAL A 19 -34.00 -4.69 -10.15
N GLY A 20 -34.47 -5.77 -10.81
CA GLY A 20 -33.68 -6.51 -11.79
C GLY A 20 -33.26 -5.65 -12.98
N ALA A 21 -34.18 -4.85 -13.53
CA ALA A 21 -33.88 -3.91 -14.60
C ALA A 21 -32.90 -2.81 -14.16
N PHE A 22 -33.05 -2.28 -12.94
CA PHE A 22 -32.13 -1.28 -12.38
C PHE A 22 -30.70 -1.84 -12.22
N VAL A 23 -30.56 -3.01 -11.59
CA VAL A 23 -29.26 -3.68 -11.45
C VAL A 23 -28.67 -4.02 -12.81
N GLY A 24 -29.47 -4.59 -13.71
CA GLY A 24 -29.04 -4.97 -15.06
C GLY A 24 -28.69 -3.78 -15.96
N SER A 25 -29.19 -2.58 -15.67
CA SER A 25 -28.90 -1.37 -16.45
C SER A 25 -27.48 -0.84 -16.24
N GLY A 26 -26.84 -1.13 -15.10
CA GLY A 26 -25.53 -0.57 -14.73
C GLY A 26 -25.53 0.95 -14.50
N VAL A 27 -26.70 1.60 -14.45
CA VAL A 27 -26.80 3.07 -14.32
C VAL A 27 -26.32 3.59 -12.96
N TYR A 28 -26.31 2.73 -11.94
CA TYR A 28 -25.85 3.09 -10.61
C TYR A 28 -24.33 3.01 -10.54
N ASN A 29 -23.68 4.16 -10.40
CA ASN A 29 -22.25 4.23 -10.20
C ASN A 29 -21.88 3.67 -8.82
N ILE A 30 -20.97 2.69 -8.79
CA ILE A 30 -20.48 2.03 -7.58
C ILE A 30 -19.10 2.55 -7.14
N GLY A 31 -18.54 3.52 -7.88
CA GLY A 31 -17.28 4.18 -7.54
C GLY A 31 -17.33 4.79 -6.14
N ALA A 32 -16.27 4.59 -5.35
CA ALA A 32 -16.18 5.13 -3.99
C ALA A 32 -16.10 6.67 -3.96
N ASP A 33 -15.74 7.28 -5.09
CA ASP A 33 -15.69 8.72 -5.34
C ASP A 33 -17.07 9.34 -5.59
N ASP A 34 -18.08 8.53 -5.94
CA ASP A 34 -19.46 8.98 -6.10
C ASP A 34 -20.28 8.72 -4.83
N HIS A 35 -20.37 9.77 -4.01
CA HIS A 35 -21.03 9.67 -2.71
C HIS A 35 -22.54 9.42 -2.86
N HIS A 36 -23.06 8.57 -1.97
CA HIS A 36 -24.50 8.39 -1.85
C HIS A 36 -25.23 9.73 -1.67
N THR A 37 -26.43 9.82 -2.23
CA THR A 37 -27.35 10.93 -1.94
C THR A 37 -27.55 11.04 -0.42
N LYS A 38 -27.75 12.26 0.08
CA LYS A 38 -27.87 12.52 1.54
C LYS A 38 -28.86 11.57 2.26
N PRO A 39 -30.06 11.26 1.71
CA PRO A 39 -30.99 10.33 2.35
C PRO A 39 -30.47 8.88 2.40
N VAL A 40 -29.84 8.41 1.31
CA VAL A 40 -29.25 7.07 1.24
C VAL A 40 -28.08 6.95 2.21
N TYR A 41 -27.20 7.96 2.23
CA TYR A 41 -26.11 8.03 3.20
C TYR A 41 -26.61 7.98 4.65
N ALA A 42 -27.63 8.79 4.98
CA ALA A 42 -28.20 8.82 6.33
C ALA A 42 -28.81 7.46 6.73
N LEU A 43 -29.52 6.79 5.81
CA LEU A 43 -30.06 5.45 6.04
C LEU A 43 -28.93 4.42 6.27
N MET A 44 -27.88 4.45 5.45
CA MET A 44 -26.75 3.53 5.58
C MET A 44 -25.95 3.75 6.86
N GLN A 45 -25.73 5.01 7.25
CA GLN A 45 -25.12 5.36 8.53
C GLN A 45 -25.94 4.84 9.70
N ALA A 46 -27.26 5.10 9.71
CA ALA A 46 -28.15 4.63 10.77
C ALA A 46 -28.21 3.09 10.85
N LEU A 47 -28.22 2.40 9.71
CA LEU A 47 -28.15 0.94 9.66
C LEU A 47 -26.85 0.42 10.28
N ARG A 48 -25.71 1.01 9.90
CA ARG A 48 -24.39 0.64 10.43
C ARG A 48 -24.32 0.83 11.94
N GLU A 49 -24.66 2.02 12.44
CA GLU A 49 -24.58 2.36 13.86
C GLU A 49 -25.49 1.45 14.71
N ARG A 50 -26.73 1.23 14.28
CA ARG A 50 -27.67 0.33 14.98
C ARG A 50 -27.21 -1.12 14.97
N SER A 51 -26.63 -1.59 13.87
CA SER A 51 -26.07 -2.94 13.75
C SER A 51 -24.90 -3.14 14.71
N ILE A 52 -23.94 -2.20 14.71
CA ILE A 52 -22.79 -2.25 15.63
C ILE A 52 -23.28 -2.26 17.08
N ALA A 53 -24.18 -1.35 17.45
CA ALA A 53 -24.72 -1.28 18.81
C ALA A 53 -25.43 -2.59 19.22
N HIS A 54 -26.18 -3.21 18.32
CA HIS A 54 -26.86 -4.48 18.58
C HIS A 54 -25.89 -5.64 18.85
N HIS A 55 -24.84 -5.76 18.04
CA HIS A 55 -23.87 -6.86 18.16
C HIS A 55 -22.81 -6.63 19.23
N ALA A 56 -22.54 -5.36 19.59
CA ALA A 56 -21.56 -5.02 20.62
C ALA A 56 -22.12 -5.09 22.06
N LYS A 57 -23.45 -5.04 22.24
CA LYS A 57 -24.08 -4.84 23.57
C LYS A 57 -23.63 -5.84 24.64
N ASP A 58 -23.46 -7.12 24.28
CA ASP A 58 -23.18 -8.21 25.23
C ASP A 58 -21.68 -8.56 25.32
N ILE A 59 -20.80 -7.78 24.64
CA ILE A 59 -19.36 -8.03 24.64
C ILE A 59 -18.76 -7.70 26.01
N ALA A 60 -18.21 -8.70 26.70
CA ALA A 60 -17.51 -8.48 27.95
C ALA A 60 -16.20 -7.72 27.71
N VAL A 61 -16.03 -6.57 28.37
CA VAL A 61 -14.82 -5.75 28.26
C VAL A 61 -13.81 -6.21 29.32
N PRO A 62 -12.61 -6.67 28.93
CA PRO A 62 -11.56 -7.03 29.89
C PRO A 62 -10.96 -5.77 30.53
N ASN A 63 -10.02 -5.94 31.47
CA ASN A 63 -9.28 -4.81 32.01
C ASN A 63 -8.38 -4.20 30.92
N LEU A 64 -8.65 -2.95 30.52
CA LEU A 64 -7.93 -2.24 29.47
C LEU A 64 -6.78 -1.36 29.99
N ASP A 65 -6.56 -1.31 31.31
CA ASP A 65 -5.52 -0.51 31.94
C ASP A 65 -4.17 -1.24 32.11
N ASP A 66 -4.06 -2.47 31.59
CA ASP A 66 -2.80 -3.22 31.58
C ASP A 66 -1.75 -2.52 30.69
N PRO A 67 -0.60 -2.08 31.24
CA PRO A 67 0.44 -1.41 30.47
C PRO A 67 1.01 -2.25 29.32
N GLN A 68 1.11 -3.58 29.48
CA GLN A 68 1.62 -4.46 28.41
C GLN A 68 0.62 -4.57 27.27
N LEU A 69 -0.67 -4.65 27.60
CA LEU A 69 -1.76 -4.70 26.62
C LEU A 69 -1.81 -3.40 25.78
N ILE A 70 -1.69 -2.24 26.45
CA ILE A 70 -1.62 -0.93 25.80
C ILE A 70 -0.37 -0.82 24.91
N LEU A 71 0.77 -1.33 25.39
CA LEU A 71 2.03 -1.28 24.66
C LEU A 71 2.00 -2.15 23.39
N LYS A 72 1.44 -3.38 23.45
CA LYS A 72 1.20 -4.22 22.26
C LYS A 72 0.28 -3.49 21.27
N GLY A 73 -0.80 -2.92 21.77
CA GLY A 73 -1.78 -2.17 20.96
C GLY A 73 -1.21 -0.96 20.25
N ALA A 74 -0.22 -0.28 20.85
CA ALA A 74 0.46 0.86 20.22
C ALA A 74 1.21 0.45 18.95
N GLY A 75 1.96 -0.66 19.00
CA GLY A 75 2.67 -1.22 17.84
C GLY A 75 1.70 -1.65 16.74
N GLN A 76 0.63 -2.36 17.12
CA GLN A 76 -0.41 -2.82 16.19
C GLN A 76 -1.15 -1.67 15.52
N TYR A 77 -1.52 -0.64 16.28
CA TYR A 77 -2.12 0.56 15.71
C TYR A 77 -1.19 1.25 14.71
N ALA A 78 0.10 1.38 15.06
CA ALA A 78 1.10 1.96 14.18
C ALA A 78 1.22 1.20 12.85
N ALA A 79 1.25 -0.13 12.92
CA ALA A 79 1.41 -1.00 11.75
C ALA A 79 0.16 -1.06 10.86
N MET A 80 -1.04 -1.12 11.43
CA MET A 80 -2.26 -1.49 10.68
C MET A 80 -3.31 -0.39 10.56
N CYS A 81 -3.32 0.57 11.48
CA CYS A 81 -4.45 1.52 11.59
C CYS A 81 -4.09 2.92 11.11
N THR A 82 -2.82 3.33 11.19
CA THR A 82 -2.39 4.70 10.88
C THR A 82 -2.57 5.09 9.41
N GLY A 83 -2.49 4.12 8.49
CA GLY A 83 -2.71 4.34 7.06
C GLY A 83 -4.11 4.89 6.75
N CYS A 84 -5.13 4.51 7.52
CA CYS A 84 -6.50 4.99 7.33
C CYS A 84 -6.94 6.00 8.39
N HIS A 85 -6.56 5.82 9.66
CA HIS A 85 -7.08 6.59 10.80
C HIS A 85 -6.15 7.69 11.33
N LEU A 86 -4.94 7.79 10.76
CA LEU A 86 -3.87 8.72 11.14
C LEU A 86 -3.29 8.49 12.54
N ALA A 87 -2.01 8.82 12.72
CA ALA A 87 -1.38 8.94 14.03
C ALA A 87 -1.51 10.37 14.58
N PRO A 88 -1.33 10.60 15.90
CA PRO A 88 -1.26 11.94 16.46
C PRO A 88 -0.22 12.82 15.75
N GLY A 89 -0.66 13.92 15.15
CA GLY A 89 0.18 14.85 14.39
C GLY A 89 0.58 14.39 13.00
N MET A 90 0.05 13.26 12.52
CA MET A 90 0.20 12.85 11.13
C MET A 90 -0.68 13.73 10.25
N ALA A 91 -0.12 14.22 9.14
CA ALA A 91 -0.90 14.92 8.12
C ALA A 91 -1.82 13.94 7.39
N GLU A 92 -2.83 14.47 6.70
CA GLU A 92 -3.63 13.70 5.75
C GLU A 92 -2.71 12.99 4.74
N ASN A 93 -3.04 11.74 4.42
CA ASN A 93 -2.28 10.93 3.46
C ASN A 93 -3.07 10.76 2.15
N GLU A 94 -2.42 10.24 1.12
CA GLU A 94 -2.99 10.15 -0.23
C GLU A 94 -4.16 9.15 -0.34
N MET A 95 -4.22 8.16 0.56
CA MET A 95 -5.28 7.16 0.56
C MET A 95 -6.60 7.75 1.07
N ARG A 96 -6.53 8.54 2.15
CA ARG A 96 -7.72 9.02 2.88
C ARG A 96 -8.76 9.73 2.01
N PRO A 97 -8.42 10.64 1.08
CA PRO A 97 -9.40 11.27 0.19
C PRO A 97 -10.28 10.29 -0.61
N GLY A 98 -9.74 9.12 -0.98
CA GLY A 98 -10.46 8.07 -1.71
C GLY A 98 -11.23 7.09 -0.82
N LEU A 99 -11.09 7.17 0.50
CA LEU A 99 -11.77 6.27 1.43
C LEU A 99 -13.21 6.72 1.67
N TYR A 100 -14.15 5.85 1.30
CA TYR A 100 -15.58 6.04 1.55
C TYR A 100 -16.17 4.88 2.36
N PRO A 101 -16.86 5.17 3.48
CA PRO A 101 -16.91 6.46 4.17
C PRO A 101 -15.52 6.91 4.65
N GLN A 102 -15.38 8.22 4.90
CA GLN A 102 -14.17 8.78 5.48
C GLN A 102 -13.87 8.18 6.86
N PRO A 103 -12.68 7.59 7.09
CA PRO A 103 -12.32 7.04 8.40
C PRO A 103 -12.14 8.15 9.43
N PRO A 104 -12.71 8.01 10.64
CA PRO A 104 -12.55 9.01 11.68
C PRO A 104 -11.11 9.01 12.21
N GLU A 105 -10.63 10.17 12.63
CA GLU A 105 -9.32 10.31 13.28
C GLU A 105 -9.41 9.85 14.74
N LEU A 106 -8.87 8.66 15.02
CA LEU A 106 -9.03 7.99 16.31
C LEU A 106 -8.27 8.69 17.45
N ALA A 107 -7.34 9.60 17.13
CA ALA A 107 -6.67 10.45 18.12
C ALA A 107 -7.54 11.59 18.66
N LYS A 108 -8.71 11.87 18.08
CA LYS A 108 -9.58 12.99 18.47
C LYS A 108 -10.68 12.62 19.46
N PHE A 109 -10.98 11.34 19.64
CA PHE A 109 -12.07 10.89 20.51
C PHE A 109 -11.80 9.50 21.06
N ARG A 110 -12.44 9.17 22.18
CA ARG A 110 -12.35 7.85 22.80
C ARG A 110 -13.55 7.00 22.37
N PRO A 111 -13.38 5.95 21.56
CA PRO A 111 -14.50 5.10 21.15
C PRO A 111 -14.99 4.21 22.30
N ASP A 112 -16.27 3.83 22.27
CA ASP A 112 -16.80 2.80 23.17
C ASP A 112 -16.03 1.47 22.96
N PRO A 113 -15.49 0.85 24.01
CA PRO A 113 -14.66 -0.35 23.87
C PRO A 113 -15.36 -1.54 23.21
N ARG A 114 -16.65 -1.74 23.46
CA ARG A 114 -17.40 -2.88 22.88
C ARG A 114 -17.60 -2.67 21.39
N ALA A 115 -18.01 -1.46 21.01
CA ALA A 115 -18.15 -1.09 19.61
C ALA A 115 -16.81 -1.14 18.87
N ALA A 116 -15.73 -0.62 19.47
CA ALA A 116 -14.39 -0.66 18.90
C ALA A 116 -13.92 -2.10 18.66
N PHE A 117 -14.06 -2.98 19.66
CA PHE A 117 -13.72 -4.40 19.52
C PHE A 117 -14.50 -5.05 18.36
N TRP A 118 -15.81 -4.86 18.31
CA TRP A 118 -16.64 -5.45 17.26
C TRP A 118 -16.25 -4.95 15.87
N VAL A 119 -16.04 -3.64 15.71
CA VAL A 119 -15.65 -3.02 14.44
C VAL A 119 -14.26 -3.46 13.99
N ILE A 120 -13.29 -3.57 14.89
CA ILE A 120 -11.94 -4.04 14.54
C ILE A 120 -12.01 -5.53 14.15
N LYS A 121 -12.74 -6.35 14.91
CA LYS A 121 -12.88 -7.79 14.64
C LYS A 121 -13.55 -8.08 13.29
N HIS A 122 -14.62 -7.36 12.98
CA HIS A 122 -15.48 -7.69 11.83
C HIS A 122 -15.37 -6.74 10.65
N GLY A 123 -14.65 -5.63 10.80
CA GLY A 123 -14.57 -4.59 9.79
C GLY A 123 -15.92 -3.89 9.58
N ILE A 124 -16.02 -3.16 8.47
CA ILE A 124 -17.28 -2.54 8.03
C ILE A 124 -17.52 -2.94 6.58
N LYS A 125 -18.66 -3.60 6.34
CA LYS A 125 -19.05 -4.02 4.98
C LYS A 125 -19.20 -2.79 4.07
N MET A 126 -18.76 -2.93 2.82
CA MET A 126 -18.77 -1.86 1.82
C MET A 126 -17.96 -0.62 2.25
N SER A 127 -16.85 -0.86 2.97
CA SER A 127 -15.81 0.14 3.18
C SER A 127 -14.44 -0.52 3.06
N ALA A 128 -13.38 0.28 3.16
CA ALA A 128 -12.01 -0.19 3.23
C ALA A 128 -11.59 -0.73 4.61
N MET A 129 -12.49 -0.78 5.62
CA MET A 129 -12.16 -1.27 6.96
C MET A 129 -12.21 -2.81 6.98
N PRO A 130 -11.06 -3.51 7.06
CA PRO A 130 -11.03 -4.97 6.98
C PRO A 130 -11.48 -5.62 8.29
N ALA A 131 -11.80 -6.92 8.22
CA ALA A 131 -12.16 -7.75 9.36
C ALA A 131 -10.91 -8.41 9.97
N TRP A 132 -10.27 -7.76 10.94
CA TRP A 132 -9.01 -8.24 11.52
C TRP A 132 -9.15 -9.57 12.29
N GLY A 133 -10.36 -9.94 12.71
CA GLY A 133 -10.63 -11.23 13.36
C GLY A 133 -10.40 -12.45 12.47
N ALA A 134 -10.15 -12.26 11.17
CA ALA A 134 -9.72 -13.33 10.26
C ALA A 134 -8.23 -13.68 10.42
N SER A 135 -7.40 -12.72 10.85
CA SER A 135 -5.95 -12.88 11.01
C SER A 135 -5.47 -12.77 12.46
N HIS A 136 -6.29 -12.21 13.37
CA HIS A 136 -5.90 -11.95 14.75
C HIS A 136 -6.94 -12.49 15.74
N ASP A 137 -6.44 -12.95 16.88
CA ASP A 137 -7.28 -13.42 17.97
C ASP A 137 -7.90 -12.28 18.79
N ASP A 138 -8.83 -12.63 19.67
CA ASP A 138 -9.54 -11.64 20.49
C ASP A 138 -8.61 -10.88 21.44
N ALA A 139 -7.56 -11.53 21.96
CA ALA A 139 -6.60 -10.89 22.84
C ALA A 139 -5.84 -9.77 22.13
N THR A 140 -5.43 -10.01 20.89
CA THR A 140 -4.78 -9.02 20.02
C THR A 140 -5.74 -7.89 19.63
N ILE A 141 -7.01 -8.19 19.38
CA ILE A 141 -7.99 -7.12 19.13
C ILE A 141 -8.19 -6.26 20.37
N TRP A 142 -8.21 -6.86 21.57
CA TRP A 142 -8.30 -6.12 22.82
C TRP A 142 -7.07 -5.24 23.10
N SER A 143 -5.85 -5.60 22.66
CA SER A 143 -4.70 -4.70 22.77
C SER A 143 -4.87 -3.44 21.95
N MET A 144 -5.35 -3.56 20.71
CA MET A 144 -5.69 -2.39 19.89
C MET A 144 -6.73 -1.52 20.59
N VAL A 145 -7.82 -2.11 21.10
CA VAL A 145 -8.86 -1.37 21.83
C VAL A 145 -8.32 -0.67 23.08
N ALA A 146 -7.47 -1.34 23.86
CA ALA A 146 -6.84 -0.76 25.06
C ALA A 146 -6.00 0.48 24.70
N PHE A 147 -5.21 0.39 23.63
CA PHE A 147 -4.45 1.54 23.14
C PHE A 147 -5.36 2.69 22.67
N LEU A 148 -6.46 2.40 21.96
CA LEU A 148 -7.44 3.42 21.57
C LEU A 148 -8.06 4.17 22.76
N GLN A 149 -8.07 3.59 23.97
CA GLN A 149 -8.53 4.30 25.16
C GLN A 149 -7.52 5.37 25.64
N LYS A 150 -6.23 5.17 25.35
CA LYS A 150 -5.12 6.06 25.76
C LYS A 150 -4.68 7.03 24.66
N LEU A 151 -5.01 6.74 23.40
CA LEU A 151 -4.63 7.52 22.23
C LEU A 151 -5.14 8.99 22.26
N PRO A 152 -6.38 9.30 22.68
CA PRO A 152 -6.87 10.66 22.65
C PRO A 152 -6.08 11.61 23.55
N GLY A 153 -5.62 12.72 22.99
CA GLY A 153 -4.82 13.72 23.70
C GLY A 153 -3.32 13.39 23.81
N MET A 154 -2.88 12.26 23.24
CA MET A 154 -1.46 11.93 23.15
C MET A 154 -0.74 12.88 22.17
N THR A 155 0.38 13.44 22.60
CA THR A 155 1.22 14.26 21.71
C THR A 155 1.96 13.39 20.68
N PRO A 156 2.39 13.95 19.54
CA PRO A 156 3.19 13.20 18.57
C PRO A 156 4.47 12.59 19.17
N ALA A 157 5.08 13.28 20.14
CA ALA A 157 6.27 12.77 20.84
C ALA A 157 5.95 11.57 21.74
N GLN A 158 4.87 11.63 22.52
CA GLN A 158 4.42 10.51 23.35
C GLN A 158 4.02 9.30 22.52
N TYR A 159 3.37 9.53 21.37
CA TYR A 159 3.01 8.47 20.43
C TYR A 159 4.25 7.76 19.88
N ARG A 160 5.25 8.51 19.39
CA ARG A 160 6.50 7.92 18.90
C ARG A 160 7.21 7.11 19.99
N ASP A 161 7.25 7.61 21.22
CA ASP A 161 7.91 6.95 22.36
C ASP A 161 7.22 5.65 22.77
N ILE A 162 5.88 5.59 22.79
CA ILE A 162 5.18 4.33 23.09
C ILE A 162 5.30 3.31 21.97
N VAL A 163 5.23 3.73 20.70
CA VAL A 163 5.41 2.84 19.54
C VAL A 163 6.83 2.29 19.47
N ALA A 164 7.85 3.10 19.72
CA ALA A 164 9.26 2.66 19.70
C ALA A 164 9.58 1.62 20.79
N ARG A 165 8.78 1.56 21.86
CA ARG A 165 8.92 0.57 22.94
C ARG A 165 8.01 -0.66 22.74
N ALA A 166 7.13 -0.64 21.74
CA ALA A 166 6.23 -1.74 21.50
C ALA A 166 7.02 -3.00 21.08
N PRO A 167 6.66 -4.18 21.59
CA PRO A 167 7.28 -5.42 21.14
C PRO A 167 7.02 -5.63 19.65
N GLN A 168 7.95 -6.30 18.95
CA GLN A 168 7.70 -6.80 17.61
C GLN A 168 6.58 -7.85 17.71
N ASP A 169 5.57 -7.73 16.86
CA ASP A 169 4.40 -8.61 16.94
C ASP A 169 4.76 -9.95 16.29
N HIS A 170 5.07 -10.96 17.09
CA HIS A 170 5.39 -12.32 16.62
C HIS A 170 4.19 -13.01 15.93
N ASP A 171 2.99 -12.46 16.08
CA ASP A 171 1.77 -12.92 15.41
C ASP A 171 1.72 -12.49 13.92
N MET A 172 2.66 -11.65 13.47
CA MET A 172 2.81 -11.22 12.07
C MET A 172 3.82 -12.07 11.27
N ASP A 173 4.61 -12.91 11.93
CA ASP A 173 5.59 -13.80 11.29
C ASP A 173 4.97 -15.12 10.79
N GLU A 174 3.76 -15.46 11.26
CA GLU A 174 3.09 -16.75 11.00
C GLU A 174 1.95 -16.67 9.97
N ALA A 175 1.74 -15.52 9.33
CA ALA A 175 0.73 -15.33 8.29
C ALA A 175 1.37 -15.10 6.90
N GLY A 176 1.89 -16.18 6.31
CA GLY A 176 1.96 -16.33 4.84
C GLY A 176 3.34 -16.33 4.21
N ASP A 177 4.10 -17.41 4.39
CA ASP A 177 4.95 -17.93 3.31
C ASP A 177 4.03 -18.43 2.18
N HIS A 178 3.68 -17.53 1.26
CA HIS A 178 3.03 -17.88 0.00
C HIS A 178 4.05 -17.87 -1.13
N SER A 179 4.98 -18.81 -1.06
CA SER A 179 5.66 -19.34 -2.25
C SER A 179 4.62 -19.98 -3.18
N HIS A 180 4.18 -19.23 -4.20
CA HIS A 180 3.43 -19.78 -5.32
C HIS A 180 4.37 -20.58 -6.24
N GLY A 181 4.55 -21.87 -5.93
CA GLY A 181 4.97 -22.87 -6.90
C GLY A 181 3.74 -23.58 -7.46
N GLY A 182 3.33 -23.24 -8.69
CA GLY A 182 2.43 -24.07 -9.51
C GLY A 182 3.10 -25.42 -9.82
N VAL A 183 2.42 -26.49 -10.21
CA VAL A 183 1.21 -26.73 -11.04
C VAL A 183 0.79 -28.20 -10.73
N ALA A 184 -0.35 -28.79 -11.10
CA ALA A 184 -1.34 -28.65 -12.17
C ALA A 184 -2.62 -29.36 -11.65
N ASP A 185 -3.85 -28.88 -11.91
CA ASP A 185 -4.67 -29.14 -13.11
C ASP A 185 -4.76 -30.66 -13.45
N GLU A 186 -5.92 -31.29 -13.64
CA GLU A 186 -7.12 -30.80 -14.34
C GLU A 186 -8.35 -31.72 -14.09
N ASP A 187 -9.52 -31.09 -14.13
CA ASP A 187 -10.77 -31.51 -14.77
C ASP A 187 -11.84 -32.49 -14.21
N ALA A 188 -13.05 -31.91 -14.27
CA ALA A 188 -14.33 -32.44 -14.75
C ALA A 188 -15.31 -33.17 -13.80
N ARG A 189 -16.34 -32.39 -13.41
CA ARG A 189 -17.79 -32.68 -13.43
C ARG A 189 -18.30 -34.07 -12.99
N GLY A 190 -19.14 -34.03 -11.94
CA GLY A 190 -20.46 -34.69 -11.96
C GLY A 190 -20.61 -35.99 -11.15
N ALA A 191 -21.29 -35.85 -10.02
CA ALA A 191 -22.25 -36.79 -9.41
C ALA A 191 -21.93 -38.31 -9.29
N ALA A 192 -21.81 -38.71 -8.02
CA ALA A 192 -22.40 -39.88 -7.35
C ALA A 192 -21.93 -41.32 -7.66
N ALA A 193 -21.67 -42.03 -6.54
CA ALA A 193 -21.76 -43.46 -6.25
C ALA A 193 -20.51 -44.37 -6.33
N MET A 194 -19.96 -44.64 -5.13
CA MET A 194 -19.57 -45.93 -4.51
C MET A 194 -18.59 -46.92 -5.21
N GLU A 195 -17.48 -47.14 -4.48
CA GLU A 195 -16.90 -48.43 -4.03
C GLU A 195 -15.96 -49.23 -4.96
N GLY A 196 -14.73 -49.48 -4.49
CA GLY A 196 -13.89 -50.58 -4.99
C GLY A 196 -12.37 -50.35 -5.08
N MET A 197 -11.66 -50.76 -4.02
CA MET A 197 -10.35 -51.48 -3.97
C MET A 197 -9.06 -50.94 -4.63
N ALA A 198 -7.98 -51.13 -3.88
CA ALA A 198 -6.60 -50.66 -4.02
C ALA A 198 -5.70 -51.32 -5.08
N MET A 199 -4.54 -50.67 -5.26
CA MET A 199 -3.14 -51.19 -5.33
C MET A 199 -2.39 -50.62 -6.56
N ALA A 200 -1.39 -49.76 -6.37
CA ALA A 200 0.04 -50.03 -6.06
C ALA A 200 0.93 -50.01 -7.32
N GLY A 201 2.09 -49.35 -7.26
CA GLY A 201 3.16 -49.50 -8.26
C GLY A 201 4.10 -48.30 -8.36
N GLU A 202 5.36 -48.52 -7.96
CA GLU A 202 6.46 -47.57 -7.85
C GLU A 202 7.07 -47.04 -9.18
N ALA A 203 7.84 -45.97 -8.98
CA ALA A 203 9.15 -45.64 -9.57
C ALA A 203 9.25 -45.01 -10.98
N GLY A 204 9.74 -43.75 -10.98
CA GLY A 204 11.08 -43.48 -11.51
C GLY A 204 11.21 -42.67 -12.81
N HIS A 205 11.88 -41.51 -12.65
CA HIS A 205 12.83 -40.86 -13.58
C HIS A 205 12.40 -39.76 -14.56
N ARG A 206 13.37 -38.85 -14.73
CA ARG A 206 13.39 -37.50 -15.31
C ARG A 206 13.61 -37.53 -16.84
N HIS A 207 13.18 -36.49 -17.56
CA HIS A 207 14.05 -35.50 -18.26
C HIS A 207 13.31 -34.66 -19.31
N ALA A 208 13.81 -33.42 -19.44
CA ALA A 208 13.98 -32.61 -20.65
C ALA A 208 12.80 -31.78 -21.20
N ALA A 209 13.19 -30.57 -21.58
CA ALA A 209 12.42 -29.40 -21.98
C ALA A 209 11.90 -29.46 -23.42
N ALA A 210 10.87 -28.66 -23.72
CA ALA A 210 10.90 -27.63 -24.77
C ALA A 210 9.58 -26.84 -24.80
N ASP A 211 9.75 -25.52 -24.83
CA ASP A 211 9.00 -24.46 -25.52
C ASP A 211 7.48 -24.30 -25.33
N GLY A 212 7.11 -23.04 -25.04
CA GLY A 212 5.89 -22.46 -25.61
C GLY A 212 5.16 -21.47 -24.72
N ASP A 213 5.39 -20.19 -25.02
CA ASP A 213 4.46 -19.06 -24.93
C ASP A 213 4.22 -18.33 -23.60
N ALA A 214 4.60 -17.05 -23.70
CA ALA A 214 4.48 -16.00 -22.73
C ALA A 214 3.08 -15.37 -22.77
N HIS A 215 2.47 -15.21 -21.60
CA HIS A 215 1.40 -14.24 -21.39
C HIS A 215 1.83 -13.25 -20.30
N GLU A 216 2.14 -12.04 -20.79
CA GLU A 216 2.37 -10.81 -20.05
C GLU A 216 1.09 -10.40 -19.30
N HIS A 217 1.20 -10.21 -17.98
CA HIS A 217 0.23 -9.44 -17.20
C HIS A 217 0.95 -8.23 -16.59
N ALA A 218 0.74 -7.08 -17.25
CA ALA A 218 1.20 -5.78 -16.77
C ALA A 218 0.55 -5.45 -15.42
N ALA A 219 1.37 -5.24 -14.40
CA ALA A 219 0.98 -4.71 -13.11
C ALA A 219 0.74 -3.19 -13.19
N ALA A 220 -0.30 -2.71 -12.51
CA ALA A 220 -0.53 -1.28 -12.34
C ALA A 220 0.45 -0.69 -11.31
N PRO A 221 0.91 0.57 -11.48
CA PRO A 221 2.00 1.15 -10.69
C PRO A 221 1.54 1.52 -9.27
N ALA A 222 2.34 1.17 -8.27
CA ALA A 222 2.13 1.61 -6.89
C ALA A 222 2.52 3.10 -6.78
N VAL A 223 1.63 3.93 -6.22
CA VAL A 223 1.95 5.34 -5.97
C VAL A 223 2.86 5.40 -4.74
N GLU A 224 4.09 5.81 -4.98
CA GLU A 224 5.22 5.78 -4.05
C GLU A 224 5.22 7.06 -3.19
N ALA A 225 5.38 6.94 -1.87
CA ALA A 225 5.32 8.09 -0.95
C ALA A 225 6.37 9.16 -1.32
N PRO A 226 6.06 10.47 -1.30
CA PRO A 226 6.98 11.51 -1.75
C PRO A 226 8.34 11.43 -1.07
N LEU A 227 9.42 11.35 -1.85
CA LEU A 227 10.79 11.36 -1.33
C LEU A 227 11.01 12.62 -0.49
N SER A 228 11.18 12.43 0.82
CA SER A 228 11.40 13.52 1.77
C SER A 228 12.87 13.92 1.78
N MET A 229 13.10 15.22 1.65
CA MET A 229 14.41 15.86 1.73
C MET A 229 14.72 16.40 3.13
N GLU A 230 13.85 16.12 4.10
CA GLU A 230 13.91 16.71 5.43
C GLU A 230 15.20 16.28 6.16
N GLY A 231 15.92 17.26 6.70
CA GLY A 231 17.19 17.03 7.40
C GLY A 231 18.42 16.87 6.50
N MET A 232 18.26 16.85 5.17
CA MET A 232 19.38 16.88 4.23
C MET A 232 19.93 18.29 4.10
N LYS A 233 21.26 18.42 4.19
CA LYS A 233 21.93 19.72 4.12
C LYS A 233 22.93 19.72 2.96
N PRO A 234 22.96 20.79 2.14
CA PRO A 234 23.99 20.92 1.10
C PRO A 234 25.39 20.84 1.70
N GLY A 235 26.26 20.04 1.10
CA GLY A 235 27.65 19.86 1.52
C GLY A 235 27.86 19.03 2.79
N ALA A 236 26.83 18.34 3.31
CA ALA A 236 27.00 17.49 4.50
C ALA A 236 27.82 16.22 4.22
N ALA A 237 27.81 15.72 2.98
CA ALA A 237 28.64 14.64 2.47
C ALA A 237 29.16 14.99 1.05
N PRO A 238 30.16 15.89 0.91
CA PRO A 238 30.57 16.45 -0.38
C PRO A 238 31.03 15.41 -1.41
N ALA A 239 31.70 14.34 -0.96
CA ALA A 239 32.16 13.28 -1.86
C ALA A 239 31.00 12.41 -2.37
N ALA A 240 29.96 12.19 -1.56
CA ALA A 240 28.76 11.47 -1.98
C ALA A 240 27.92 12.34 -2.93
N GLU A 241 27.80 13.63 -2.64
CA GLU A 241 27.16 14.60 -3.56
C GLU A 241 27.88 14.69 -4.91
N ALA A 242 29.21 14.64 -4.92
CA ALA A 242 30.00 14.61 -6.15
C ALA A 242 29.72 13.33 -6.97
N ALA A 243 29.60 12.17 -6.32
CA ALA A 243 29.23 10.92 -6.98
C ALA A 243 27.80 10.96 -7.55
N ALA A 244 26.84 11.52 -6.82
CA ALA A 244 25.46 11.73 -7.29
C ALA A 244 25.42 12.64 -8.54
N ARG A 245 26.15 13.76 -8.51
CA ARG A 245 26.26 14.66 -9.68
C ARG A 245 26.94 13.97 -10.87
N ALA A 246 27.96 13.16 -10.62
CA ALA A 246 28.63 12.40 -11.68
C ALA A 246 27.69 11.38 -12.34
N PHE A 247 26.84 10.73 -11.54
CA PHE A 247 25.83 9.79 -12.02
C PHE A 247 24.78 10.47 -12.90
N GLN A 248 24.18 11.57 -12.43
CA GLN A 248 23.24 12.36 -13.23
C GLN A 248 23.87 12.89 -14.53
N ALA A 249 25.10 13.38 -14.45
CA ALA A 249 25.81 13.87 -15.63
C ALA A 249 26.13 12.74 -16.62
N ALA A 250 26.41 11.51 -16.15
CA ALA A 250 26.61 10.35 -17.00
C ALA A 250 25.32 9.93 -17.72
N LEU A 251 24.18 9.93 -17.01
CA LEU A 251 22.86 9.69 -17.60
C LEU A 251 22.54 10.72 -18.70
N GLN A 252 22.74 12.02 -18.44
CA GLN A 252 22.50 13.09 -19.41
C GLN A 252 23.40 13.01 -20.66
N ARG A 253 24.66 12.58 -20.49
CA ARG A 253 25.58 12.37 -21.63
C ARG A 253 25.31 11.08 -22.39
N GLY A 254 24.51 10.17 -21.84
CA GLY A 254 24.31 8.82 -22.36
C GLY A 254 25.53 7.91 -22.21
N ASP A 255 26.36 8.17 -21.20
CA ASP A 255 27.57 7.40 -20.92
C ASP A 255 27.22 6.18 -20.03
N ARG A 256 26.76 5.12 -20.68
CA ARG A 256 26.29 3.90 -20.02
C ARG A 256 27.36 3.25 -19.13
N GLU A 257 28.61 3.23 -19.58
CA GLU A 257 29.70 2.65 -18.80
C GLU A 257 29.96 3.46 -17.53
N ALA A 258 29.99 4.78 -17.62
CA ALA A 258 30.15 5.64 -16.44
C ALA A 258 28.98 5.51 -15.46
N VAL A 259 27.74 5.36 -15.95
CA VAL A 259 26.57 5.09 -15.11
C VAL A 259 26.75 3.78 -14.35
N LEU A 260 27.01 2.68 -15.05
CA LEU A 260 27.16 1.36 -14.44
C LEU A 260 28.38 1.26 -13.52
N ALA A 261 29.41 2.08 -13.76
CA ALA A 261 30.57 2.18 -12.89
C ALA A 261 30.23 2.83 -11.55
N LEU A 262 29.25 3.74 -11.48
CA LEU A 262 28.85 4.41 -10.23
C LEU A 262 27.86 3.57 -9.39
N LEU A 263 27.19 2.61 -10.01
CA LEU A 263 26.27 1.68 -9.35
C LEU A 263 27.01 0.52 -8.69
N ALA A 264 26.66 0.20 -7.44
CA ALA A 264 27.14 -1.00 -6.75
C ALA A 264 26.50 -2.26 -7.35
N PRO A 265 27.18 -3.43 -7.36
CA PRO A 265 26.62 -4.66 -7.92
C PRO A 265 25.26 -5.06 -7.33
N ASP A 266 25.03 -4.73 -6.06
CA ASP A 266 23.83 -5.01 -5.27
C ASP A 266 22.79 -3.87 -5.31
N VAL A 267 22.93 -2.87 -6.20
CA VAL A 267 22.01 -1.72 -6.25
C VAL A 267 20.57 -2.15 -6.54
N ARG A 268 19.64 -1.49 -5.85
CA ARG A 268 18.21 -1.48 -6.20
C ARG A 268 17.86 -0.15 -6.83
N VAL A 269 17.22 -0.19 -8.00
CA VAL A 269 16.69 0.99 -8.69
C VAL A 269 15.18 0.93 -8.60
N SER A 270 14.55 1.98 -8.08
CA SER A 270 13.12 2.05 -7.88
C SER A 270 12.54 3.30 -8.55
N GLU A 271 11.50 3.13 -9.34
CA GLU A 271 10.74 4.24 -9.93
C GLU A 271 9.27 3.82 -10.12
N GLY A 272 8.34 4.68 -9.70
CA GLY A 272 6.90 4.43 -9.89
C GLY A 272 6.41 3.15 -9.23
N GLY A 273 7.04 2.77 -8.10
CA GLY A 273 6.72 1.54 -7.37
C GLY A 273 7.29 0.25 -7.96
N HIS A 274 8.02 0.29 -9.08
CA HIS A 274 8.75 -0.86 -9.61
C HIS A 274 10.19 -0.84 -9.09
N THR A 275 10.69 -1.97 -8.59
CA THR A 275 12.08 -2.12 -8.13
C THR A 275 12.79 -3.18 -8.95
N GLN A 276 13.97 -2.84 -9.44
CA GLN A 276 14.78 -3.70 -10.29
C GLN A 276 16.22 -3.80 -9.77
N THR A 277 16.90 -4.88 -10.15
CA THR A 277 18.33 -5.09 -9.92
C THR A 277 19.19 -4.29 -10.90
N ARG A 278 20.49 -4.19 -10.61
CA ARG A 278 21.47 -3.56 -11.52
C ARG A 278 21.45 -4.14 -12.93
N ASP A 279 21.37 -5.46 -13.05
CA ASP A 279 21.46 -6.14 -14.36
C ASP A 279 20.17 -5.97 -15.15
N GLU A 280 19.01 -5.99 -14.50
CA GLU A 280 17.71 -5.65 -15.11
C GLU A 280 17.67 -4.18 -15.53
N TYR A 281 18.16 -3.26 -14.69
CA TYR A 281 18.30 -1.84 -15.02
C TYR A 281 19.22 -1.61 -16.21
N ALA A 282 20.38 -2.27 -16.23
CA ALA A 282 21.27 -2.23 -17.37
C ALA A 282 20.54 -2.76 -18.62
N ALA A 283 19.98 -3.96 -18.59
CA ALA A 283 19.42 -4.60 -19.78
C ALA A 283 18.21 -3.87 -20.37
N GLY A 284 17.42 -3.17 -19.54
CA GLY A 284 16.22 -2.43 -19.97
C GLY A 284 16.31 -0.93 -19.73
N HIS A 285 15.77 -0.48 -18.60
CA HIS A 285 15.38 0.92 -18.35
C HIS A 285 16.50 1.95 -18.51
N LEU A 286 17.78 1.60 -18.27
CA LEU A 286 18.90 2.52 -18.46
C LEU A 286 18.99 3.11 -19.88
N GLY A 287 18.63 2.32 -20.90
CA GLY A 287 18.60 2.82 -22.29
C GLY A 287 17.51 3.88 -22.51
N GLU A 288 16.34 3.67 -21.89
CA GLU A 288 15.18 4.55 -21.98
C GLU A 288 15.42 5.86 -21.23
N ASP A 289 15.99 5.78 -20.02
CA ASP A 289 16.36 6.94 -19.20
C ASP A 289 17.36 7.84 -19.93
N ILE A 290 18.41 7.25 -20.50
CA ILE A 290 19.40 7.99 -21.29
C ILE A 290 18.74 8.68 -22.48
N ALA A 291 17.87 7.97 -23.21
CA ALA A 291 17.19 8.52 -24.38
C ALA A 291 16.27 9.69 -24.00
N PHE A 292 15.53 9.55 -22.89
CA PHE A 292 14.67 10.59 -22.34
C PHE A 292 15.48 11.81 -21.91
N LEU A 293 16.45 11.63 -21.01
CA LEU A 293 17.23 12.71 -20.40
C LEU A 293 18.12 13.45 -21.40
N LYS A 294 18.58 12.81 -22.48
CA LYS A 294 19.38 13.46 -23.53
C LYS A 294 18.63 14.55 -24.28
N THR A 295 17.31 14.45 -24.35
CA THR A 295 16.44 15.41 -25.04
C THR A 295 15.74 16.39 -24.10
N ALA A 296 15.80 16.12 -22.79
CA ALA A 296 15.17 16.93 -21.76
C ALA A 296 16.09 18.06 -21.31
N ARG A 297 15.49 19.20 -20.96
CA ARG A 297 16.21 20.29 -20.28
C ARG A 297 15.99 20.16 -18.79
N ILE A 298 17.08 20.01 -18.04
CA ILE A 298 17.02 19.75 -16.60
C ILE A 298 17.57 20.97 -15.86
N THR A 299 16.74 21.53 -14.99
CA THR A 299 17.08 22.66 -14.12
C THR A 299 17.13 22.17 -12.67
N PRO A 300 18.32 22.09 -12.05
CA PRO A 300 18.42 21.70 -10.65
C PRO A 300 17.72 22.71 -9.73
N VAL A 301 16.89 22.21 -8.81
CA VAL A 301 16.17 23.02 -7.82
C VAL A 301 16.88 22.96 -6.47
N SER A 302 17.18 21.75 -5.98
CA SER A 302 17.88 21.55 -4.71
C SER A 302 18.74 20.29 -4.71
N LEU A 303 19.80 20.29 -3.91
CA LEU A 303 20.63 19.12 -3.59
C LEU A 303 21.01 19.20 -2.12
N GLY A 304 20.84 18.10 -1.39
CA GLY A 304 21.31 17.97 -0.03
C GLY A 304 21.76 16.55 0.26
N SER A 305 22.54 16.40 1.32
CA SER A 305 22.95 15.08 1.78
C SER A 305 22.81 14.92 3.29
N MET A 306 22.77 13.67 3.72
CA MET A 306 22.74 13.25 5.11
C MET A 306 23.77 12.13 5.31
N PRO A 307 24.91 12.39 5.97
CA PRO A 307 25.89 11.35 6.27
C PRO A 307 25.36 10.38 7.32
N MET A 308 25.61 9.08 7.12
CA MET A 308 25.14 7.97 7.95
C MET A 308 26.28 6.96 8.20
N GLY A 309 27.43 7.45 8.68
CA GLY A 309 28.63 6.63 8.90
C GLY A 309 29.35 6.30 7.59
N ASP A 310 29.31 5.04 7.18
CA ASP A 310 29.90 4.58 5.91
C ASP A 310 28.92 4.62 4.73
N THR A 311 27.68 5.04 4.99
CA THR A 311 26.71 5.40 3.97
C THR A 311 26.40 6.89 4.02
N ALA A 312 25.82 7.40 2.94
CA ALA A 312 25.27 8.74 2.86
C ALA A 312 24.02 8.70 1.99
N MET A 313 22.99 9.40 2.42
CA MET A 313 21.84 9.69 1.56
C MET A 313 22.10 11.01 0.86
N VAL A 314 21.87 11.06 -0.45
CA VAL A 314 21.93 12.27 -1.26
C VAL A 314 20.60 12.39 -1.97
N GLY A 315 19.87 13.46 -1.66
CA GLY A 315 18.62 13.75 -2.32
C GLY A 315 18.79 14.95 -3.26
N SER A 316 18.09 14.92 -4.38
CA SER A 316 18.02 16.05 -5.30
C SER A 316 16.60 16.27 -5.82
N GLU A 317 16.28 17.54 -6.11
CA GLU A 317 15.07 17.92 -6.82
C GLU A 317 15.46 18.72 -8.06
N SER A 318 14.87 18.40 -9.20
CA SER A 318 15.08 19.08 -10.47
C SER A 318 13.76 19.27 -11.20
N GLU A 319 13.65 20.36 -11.95
CA GLU A 319 12.61 20.55 -12.95
C GLU A 319 13.10 20.05 -14.30
N ILE A 320 12.26 19.26 -14.97
CA ILE A 320 12.53 18.66 -16.26
C ILE A 320 11.52 19.21 -17.25
N GLU A 321 11.99 20.00 -18.20
CA GLU A 321 11.21 20.40 -19.37
C GLU A 321 11.45 19.36 -20.47
N ALA A 322 10.39 18.63 -20.83
CA ALA A 322 10.43 17.59 -21.85
C ALA A 322 9.24 17.73 -22.82
N THR A 323 9.34 17.08 -23.98
CA THR A 323 8.21 16.97 -24.93
C THR A 323 7.71 15.54 -24.94
N ILE A 324 6.51 15.30 -24.42
CA ILE A 324 5.88 13.97 -24.40
C ILE A 324 4.72 13.97 -25.39
N LYS A 325 4.73 13.03 -26.34
CA LYS A 325 3.71 12.91 -27.40
C LYS A 325 3.46 14.24 -28.16
N GLY A 326 4.52 15.01 -28.40
CA GLY A 326 4.47 16.30 -29.12
C GLY A 326 3.93 17.49 -28.32
N LYS A 327 3.66 17.33 -27.00
CA LYS A 327 3.25 18.42 -26.12
C LYS A 327 4.37 18.76 -25.13
N PRO A 328 4.68 20.04 -24.89
CA PRO A 328 5.61 20.44 -23.85
C PRO A 328 5.00 20.10 -22.48
N VAL A 329 5.79 19.49 -21.62
CA VAL A 329 5.44 19.18 -20.23
C VAL A 329 6.57 19.61 -19.32
N THR A 330 6.20 20.18 -18.17
CA THR A 330 7.13 20.46 -17.08
C THR A 330 6.88 19.44 -15.99
N LEU A 331 7.94 18.72 -15.62
CA LEU A 331 7.92 17.69 -14.60
C LEU A 331 8.83 18.09 -13.45
N ARG A 332 8.46 17.75 -12.23
CA ARG A 332 9.33 17.84 -11.06
C ARG A 332 9.81 16.45 -10.71
N SER A 333 11.11 16.25 -10.85
CA SER A 333 11.79 15.00 -10.54
C SER A 333 12.47 15.10 -9.17
N ARG A 334 12.17 14.15 -8.29
CA ARG A 334 12.88 13.93 -7.03
C ARG A 334 13.69 12.65 -7.14
N GLU A 335 14.93 12.73 -6.71
CA GLU A 335 15.85 11.61 -6.66
C GLU A 335 16.34 11.44 -5.23
N MET A 336 16.35 10.20 -4.75
CA MET A 336 17.00 9.80 -3.51
C MET A 336 18.02 8.72 -3.80
N LEU A 337 19.29 9.01 -3.55
CA LEU A 337 20.39 8.07 -3.67
C LEU A 337 20.87 7.67 -2.29
N THR A 338 20.99 6.37 -2.05
CA THR A 338 21.81 5.87 -0.93
C THR A 338 23.15 5.42 -1.50
N LEU A 339 24.23 5.99 -0.98
CA LEU A 339 25.59 5.65 -1.37
C LEU A 339 26.31 4.98 -0.21
N ARG A 340 27.22 4.06 -0.54
CA ARG A 340 28.13 3.39 0.38
C ARG A 340 29.57 3.64 -0.04
N LYS A 341 30.47 3.88 0.92
CA LYS A 341 31.91 3.97 0.64
C LYS A 341 32.42 2.65 0.05
N ALA A 342 33.24 2.73 -0.98
CA ALA A 342 33.89 1.59 -1.62
C ALA A 342 35.31 2.01 -2.05
N GLY A 343 36.31 1.63 -1.25
CA GLY A 343 37.69 2.13 -1.41
C GLY A 343 37.75 3.64 -1.18
N ASP A 344 38.44 4.36 -2.08
CA ASP A 344 38.57 5.82 -2.04
C ASP A 344 37.36 6.57 -2.64
N GLY A 345 36.31 5.84 -3.04
CA GLY A 345 35.14 6.38 -3.72
C GLY A 345 33.80 5.98 -3.07
N TRP A 346 32.72 6.35 -3.75
CA TRP A 346 31.35 6.03 -3.35
C TRP A 346 30.66 5.26 -4.47
N LYS A 347 29.83 4.28 -4.09
CA LYS A 347 28.95 3.56 -5.01
C LYS A 347 27.51 3.72 -4.56
N ILE A 348 26.61 3.86 -5.53
CA ILE A 348 25.18 3.95 -5.29
C ILE A 348 24.64 2.55 -5.04
N VAL A 349 23.99 2.34 -3.89
CA VAL A 349 23.39 1.06 -3.47
C VAL A 349 21.86 1.10 -3.50
N SER A 350 21.27 2.28 -3.58
CA SER A 350 19.84 2.46 -3.84
C SER A 350 19.61 3.73 -4.66
N VAL A 351 18.77 3.64 -5.68
CA VAL A 351 18.23 4.77 -6.46
C VAL A 351 16.71 4.75 -6.29
N GLN A 352 16.12 5.87 -5.90
CA GLN A 352 14.67 6.05 -5.93
C GLN A 352 14.36 7.31 -6.71
N TRP A 353 13.53 7.19 -7.74
CA TRP A 353 13.07 8.30 -8.56
C TRP A 353 11.57 8.48 -8.46
N GLN A 354 11.14 9.74 -8.39
CA GLN A 354 9.74 10.12 -8.42
C GLN A 354 9.56 11.35 -9.28
N THR A 355 8.73 11.21 -10.31
CA THR A 355 8.43 12.29 -11.23
C THR A 355 6.95 12.67 -11.11
N THR A 356 6.67 13.93 -10.84
CA THR A 356 5.32 14.47 -10.77
C THR A 356 5.13 15.59 -11.79
N PRO A 357 4.00 15.66 -12.51
CA PRO A 357 3.70 16.81 -13.37
C PRO A 357 3.62 18.09 -12.54
N VAL A 358 4.25 19.17 -13.01
CA VAL A 358 4.03 20.49 -12.43
C VAL A 358 2.76 21.04 -13.06
N SER A 359 1.67 21.06 -12.30
CA SER A 359 0.43 21.74 -12.70
C SER A 359 0.72 23.21 -12.98
N GLY A 360 0.46 23.67 -14.20
CA GLY A 360 0.53 25.11 -14.52
C GLY A 360 -0.49 25.89 -13.69
N GLU A 361 -0.07 27.05 -13.17
CA GLU A 361 -0.92 28.05 -12.51
C GLU A 361 -2.16 28.43 -13.33
#